data_AF-A0A435I3B7-F1
#
_entry.id   AF-A0A435I3B7-F1
#
_cell.length_a   1.000
_cell.length_b   1.000
_cell.length_c   1.000
_cell.angle_alpha   90.00
_cell.angle_beta   90.00
_cell.angle_gamma   90.00
#
_symmetry.space_group_name_H-M   'P 1'
#
loop_
_entity.id
_entity.type
_entity.pdbx_description
1 polymer ?
#
loop_
_entity_poly.entity_id
_entity_poly.type
_entity_poly.pdbx_seq_one_letter_code
_entity_poly.pdbx_strand_id
1 'polypeptide(L)' 'MASYSDAELHEIARWLKDGFSASRIAVAFSALRGSPVSRDAIIGIVHRNAMLGAIGFANGKGPPPRSRQAVGKRAGSKRA' A
#
# COMPACT_ATOMS: atom_id res chain seq x y z
N MET A 1 -0.33 16.02 7.79
CA MET A 1 -0.45 14.62 7.34
C MET A 1 -0.06 13.76 8.55
N ALA A 2 -0.88 12.79 8.98
CA ALA A 2 -0.47 11.93 10.10
C ALA A 2 0.77 11.16 9.67
N SER A 3 1.92 11.54 10.21
CA SER A 3 3.17 10.82 9.98
C SER A 3 3.08 9.51 10.74
N TYR A 4 2.89 8.42 10.00
CA TYR A 4 3.05 7.09 10.55
C TYR A 4 4.53 6.91 10.85
N SER A 5 4.83 6.46 12.07
CA SER A 5 6.20 6.12 12.44
C SER A 5 6.67 4.88 11.69
N ASP A 6 7.99 4.73 11.55
CA ASP A 6 8.58 3.56 10.89
C ASP A 6 8.17 2.24 11.56
N ALA A 7 8.06 2.24 12.90
CA ALA A 7 7.54 1.12 13.66
C ALA A 7 6.10 0.74 13.27
N GLU A 8 5.22 1.72 13.08
CA GLU A 8 3.85 1.47 12.64
C GLU A 8 3.80 0.90 11.21
N LEU A 9 4.67 1.38 10.34
CA LEU A 9 4.81 0.86 8.98
C LEU A 9 5.31 -0.59 9.00
N HIS A 10 6.25 -0.93 9.88
CA HIS A 10 6.75 -2.28 10.06
C HIS A 10 5.68 -3.25 10.56
N GLU A 11 4.83 -2.84 11.50
CA GLU A 11 3.72 -3.68 11.96
C GLU A 11 2.70 -3.93 10.83
N ILE A 12 2.37 -2.90 10.04
CA ILE A 12 1.53 -3.06 8.85
C ILE A 12 2.19 -4.02 7.85
N ALA A 13 3.49 -3.87 7.59
CA ALA A 13 4.23 -4.75 6.69
C ALA A 13 4.20 -6.21 7.15
N ARG A 14 4.30 -6.45 8.47
CA ARG A 14 4.21 -7.79 9.05
C ARG A 14 2.86 -8.43 8.79
N TRP A 15 1.76 -7.73 9.06
CA TRP A 15 0.42 -8.26 8.79
C TRP A 15 0.14 -8.48 7.30
N LEU A 16 0.68 -7.63 6.42
CA LEU A 16 0.60 -7.85 4.98
C LEU A 16 1.30 -9.15 4.57
N LYS A 17 2.49 -9.44 5.14
CA LYS A 17 3.22 -10.69 4.93
C LYS A 17 2.46 -11.90 5.47
N ASP A 18 1.75 -11.76 6.59
CA ASP A 18 0.86 -12.77 7.15
C ASP A 18 -0.45 -12.95 6.36
N GLY A 19 -0.66 -12.15 5.30
CA GLY A 19 -1.82 -12.25 4.42
C GLY A 19 -3.09 -11.60 4.95
N PHE A 20 -2.98 -10.66 5.89
CA PHE A 20 -4.13 -9.94 6.41
C PHE A 20 -4.76 -9.04 5.33
N SER A 21 -6.09 -8.93 5.37
CA SER A 21 -6.83 -7.98 4.55
C SER A 21 -6.80 -6.58 5.18
N ALA A 22 -7.04 -5.54 4.36
CA ALA A 22 -7.08 -4.15 4.82
C ALA A 22 -8.01 -3.93 6.02
N SER A 23 -9.20 -4.56 6.03
CA SER A 23 -10.15 -4.44 7.14
C SER A 23 -9.60 -5.05 8.43
N ARG A 24 -8.89 -6.18 8.32
CA ARG A 24 -8.31 -6.88 9.47
C ARG A 24 -7.13 -6.10 10.05
N ILE A 25 -6.30 -5.53 9.17
CA ILE A 25 -5.23 -4.61 9.57
C ILE A 25 -5.80 -3.37 10.23
N ALA A 26 -6.88 -2.78 9.70
CA ALA A 26 -7.51 -1.60 10.29
C ALA A 26 -7.98 -1.86 11.73
N VAL A 27 -8.60 -3.02 12.00
CA VAL A 27 -9.01 -3.42 13.36
C VAL A 27 -7.80 -3.61 14.28
N ALA A 28 -6.79 -4.39 13.85
CA ALA A 28 -5.59 -4.64 14.65
C ALA A 28 -4.80 -3.36 14.93
N PHE A 29 -4.64 -2.52 13.92
CA PHE A 29 -3.93 -1.25 14.02
C PHE A 29 -4.68 -0.22 14.87
N SER A 30 -6.02 -0.21 14.82
CA SER A 30 -6.83 0.63 15.72
C SER A 30 -6.66 0.22 17.17
N ALA A 31 -6.59 -1.08 17.45
CA ALA A 31 -6.33 -1.60 18.78
C ALA A 31 -4.90 -1.28 19.24
N LEU A 32 -3.91 -1.38 18.35
CA LEU A 32 -2.51 -1.06 18.65
C LEU A 32 -2.28 0.43 18.96
N ARG A 33 -2.88 1.32 18.16
CA ARG A 33 -2.73 2.78 18.29
C ARG A 33 -3.68 3.39 19.32
N GLY A 34 -4.71 2.66 19.74
CA GLY A 34 -5.80 3.18 20.56
C GLY A 34 -6.65 4.25 19.84
N SER A 35 -6.56 4.35 18.51
CA SER A 35 -7.27 5.33 17.68
C SER A 35 -7.93 4.63 16.51
N PRO A 36 -9.20 4.93 16.18
CA PRO A 36 -9.89 4.28 15.08
C PRO A 36 -9.24 4.61 13.74
N VAL A 37 -8.93 3.57 12.97
CA VAL A 37 -8.36 3.66 11.62
C VAL A 37 -9.29 2.97 10.64
N SER A 38 -9.63 3.66 9.56
CA SER A 38 -10.49 3.12 8.51
C SER A 38 -9.73 2.20 7.56
N ARG A 39 -10.46 1.27 6.94
CA ARG A 39 -9.93 0.42 5.86
C ARG A 39 -9.29 1.26 4.75
N ASP A 40 -9.92 2.36 4.35
CA ASP A 40 -9.42 3.23 3.29
C ASP A 40 -8.12 3.95 3.66
N ALA A 41 -7.93 4.28 4.94
CA ALA A 41 -6.66 4.82 5.43
C ALA A 41 -5.54 3.78 5.30
N ILE A 42 -5.82 2.51 5.64
CA ILE A 42 -4.87 1.41 5.45
C ILE A 42 -4.57 1.17 3.96
N ILE A 43 -5.58 1.13 3.09
CA ILE A 43 -5.37 0.99 1.64
C ILE A 43 -4.52 2.15 1.10
N GLY A 44 -4.85 3.38 1.51
CA GLY A 44 -4.14 4.58 1.11
C GLY A 44 -2.67 4.56 1.50
N ILE A 45 -2.33 4.14 2.73
CA ILE A 45 -0.92 4.08 3.14
C ILE A 45 -0.16 2.96 2.45
N VAL A 46 -0.78 1.79 2.25
CA VAL A 46 -0.16 0.68 1.54
C VAL A 46 0.20 1.08 0.11
N HIS A 47 -0.65 1.84 -0.58
CA HIS A 47 -0.36 2.30 -1.94
C HIS A 47 0.63 3.47 -2.01
N ARG A 48 0.66 4.35 -1.01
CA ARG A 48 1.57 5.51 -1.00
C ARG A 48 2.98 5.14 -0.55
N ASN A 49 3.13 4.11 0.27
CA ASN A 49 4.41 3.66 0.78
C ASN A 49 4.99 2.57 -0.15
N ALA A 50 6.19 2.80 -0.70
CA ALA A 50 6.83 1.87 -1.63
C ALA A 50 7.11 0.49 -1.03
N MET A 51 7.48 0.42 0.25
CA MET A 51 7.74 -0.84 0.95
C MET A 51 6.46 -1.64 1.17
N LEU A 52 5.38 -0.99 1.62
CA LEU A 52 4.10 -1.66 1.82
C LEU A 52 3.45 -2.07 0.50
N GLY A 53 3.53 -1.21 -0.52
CA GLY A 53 3.00 -1.46 -1.86
C GLY A 53 3.72 -2.60 -2.58
N ALA A 54 4.99 -2.86 -2.26
CA ALA A 54 5.72 -4.02 -2.76
C ALA A 54 5.22 -5.35 -2.17
N ILE A 55 4.66 -5.35 -0.95
CA ILE A 55 4.05 -6.53 -0.33
C ILE A 55 2.63 -6.72 -0.87
N GLY A 56 1.82 -5.66 -0.84
CA GLY A 56 0.42 -5.67 -1.28
C GLY A 56 -0.51 -6.50 -0.40
N PHE A 57 -1.81 -6.48 -0.71
CA PHE A 57 -2.81 -7.30 0.00
C PHE A 57 -2.96 -8.67 -0.67
N ALA A 58 -3.01 -9.74 0.14
CA ALA A 58 -3.09 -11.12 -0.34
C ALA A 58 -4.34 -11.45 -1.20
N ASN A 59 -5.42 -10.67 -1.09
CA ASN A 59 -6.70 -10.94 -1.78
C ASN A 59 -6.98 -10.00 -2.97
N GLY A 60 -6.03 -9.17 -3.40
CA GLY A 60 -6.15 -8.38 -4.63
C GLY A 60 -5.70 -9.21 -5.82
N LYS A 61 -6.61 -9.53 -6.75
CA LYS A 61 -6.28 -10.25 -7.99
C LYS A 61 -5.21 -9.49 -8.82
N GLY A 62 -3.93 -9.85 -8.62
CA GLY A 62 -2.80 -9.79 -9.56
C GLY A 62 -2.10 -8.44 -9.80
N PRO A 63 -0.96 -8.45 -10.53
CA PRO A 63 0.36 -9.03 -10.22
C PRO A 63 1.27 -8.04 -9.45
N PRO A 64 2.48 -8.43 -8.98
CA PRO A 64 3.42 -7.53 -8.30
C PRO A 64 3.76 -6.29 -9.15
N PRO A 65 4.18 -5.16 -8.55
CA PRO A 65 4.73 -4.04 -9.29
C PRO A 65 6.03 -4.48 -9.97
N ARG A 66 5.89 -5.01 -11.19
CA ARG A 66 6.96 -5.28 -12.12
C ARG A 66 7.48 -3.92 -12.58
N SER A 67 8.49 -3.41 -11.90
CA SER A 67 9.63 -2.69 -12.49
C SER A 67 9.51 -2.32 -13.99
N ARG A 68 8.75 -1.25 -14.31
CA ARG A 68 8.97 -0.26 -15.39
C ARG A 68 7.69 0.53 -15.71
N GLN A 69 7.69 1.81 -15.40
CA GLN A 69 7.27 2.83 -16.36
C GLN A 69 8.00 4.16 -16.13
N ALA A 70 9.33 4.07 -16.08
CA ALA A 70 10.15 5.09 -16.72
C ALA A 70 10.17 4.79 -18.23
N VAL A 71 9.10 5.11 -18.95
CA VAL A 71 9.12 5.28 -20.42
C VAL A 71 8.02 6.24 -20.87
N GLY A 72 8.09 7.48 -20.39
CA GLY A 72 7.53 8.60 -21.12
C GLY A 72 8.42 8.95 -22.32
N LYS A 73 8.58 8.04 -23.29
CA LYS A 73 9.16 8.38 -24.60
C LYS A 73 8.22 7.91 -25.73
N ARG A 74 7.68 8.94 -26.41
CA ARG A 74 7.17 8.98 -27.79
C ARG A 74 5.74 8.48 -28.05
N ALA A 75 4.84 9.45 -28.21
CA ALA A 75 3.94 9.50 -29.36
C ALA A 75 3.52 10.96 -29.62
N GLY A 76 4.49 11.79 -30.02
CA GLY A 76 4.22 13.08 -30.64
C GLY A 76 3.81 12.86 -32.10
N SER A 77 2.54 13.13 -32.32
CA SER A 77 1.76 13.35 -33.55
C SER A 77 2.38 13.16 -34.95
N LYS A 78 1.52 12.59 -35.80
CA LYS A 78 1.65 12.39 -37.25
C LYS A 78 2.08 13.64 -38.01
N ARG A 79 2.88 13.39 -39.05
CA ARG A 79 3.05 14.22 -40.25
C ARG A 79 1.72 14.34 -41.00
N ALA A 80 1.36 15.56 -41.37
CA ALA A 80 0.71 15.94 -42.63
C ALA A 80 0.95 17.43 -42.84
#